data_AF-A0A7V1IE07-F1
#
_entry.id   AF-A0A7V1IE07-F1
#
_cell.length_a   1.000
_cell.length_b   1.000
_cell.length_c   1.000
_cell.angle_alpha   90.00
_cell.angle_beta   90.00
_cell.angle_gamma   90.00
#
_symmetry.space_group_name_H-M   'P 1'
#
loop_
_entity.id
_entity.type
_entity.pdbx_description
1 polymer ?
#
loop_
_entity_poly.entity_id
_entity_poly.type
_entity_poly.pdbx_seq_one_letter_code
_entity_poly.pdbx_strand_id
1 'polypeptide(L)'
;MTADANARLHRLPAVDRVLAEKPLAAWSGSPLATGAVREELASAREEVRSGGAVPTPGEPAARAAARLDRRFAPRLRRVINGTGIIIHTNLGRAPLGEEAIAAMAEAARGYSTLEFDLPRGRRGSRHTLVQPLLTALTGAEDALVANNNAAALLLALDALSKRKEVIVSRGQLVEIGGSFRIPDICRASGARLREVGTTNRTRLSDYEEAVGARSGVLLRVHPSNYRIIGFTGEVSLAQLVQLGRTRSLPVVDDLGSGALLDISRRAVLPAEPLVAESVAAGATVVTFSGDKLLGGPQAGIAVGQHDAIERMRR
;
A
#
# COMPACT_ATOMS: atom_id res chain seq x y z
N MET A 1 -38.43 42.79 -10.35
CA MET A 1 -38.10 42.07 -11.60
C MET A 1 -38.87 42.73 -12.73
N THR A 2 -38.22 43.08 -13.83
CA THR A 2 -38.87 43.70 -15.00
C THR A 2 -39.78 42.68 -15.70
N ALA A 3 -40.82 43.14 -16.41
CA ALA A 3 -41.71 42.25 -17.19
C ALA A 3 -40.93 41.39 -18.22
N ASP A 4 -39.81 41.91 -18.71
CA ASP A 4 -38.87 41.22 -19.60
C ASP A 4 -38.17 40.01 -18.94
N ALA A 5 -37.79 40.12 -17.66
CA ALA A 5 -37.17 39.03 -16.91
C ALA A 5 -38.15 37.86 -16.69
N ASN A 6 -39.42 38.15 -16.41
CA ASN A 6 -40.46 37.13 -16.26
C ASN A 6 -40.74 36.42 -17.59
N ALA A 7 -40.82 37.16 -18.71
CA ALA A 7 -41.03 36.58 -20.04
C ALA A 7 -39.89 35.63 -20.45
N ARG A 8 -38.65 35.95 -20.06
CA ARG A 8 -37.47 35.10 -20.29
C ARG A 8 -37.48 33.84 -19.42
N LEU A 9 -37.93 33.91 -18.17
CA LEU A 9 -38.03 32.75 -17.27
C LEU A 9 -39.07 31.72 -17.75
N HIS A 10 -40.17 32.17 -18.37
CA HIS A 10 -41.17 31.27 -18.95
C HIS A 10 -40.66 30.44 -20.14
N ARG A 11 -39.52 30.82 -20.73
CA ARG A 11 -38.89 30.06 -21.83
C ARG A 11 -38.09 28.85 -21.35
N LEU A 12 -37.87 28.70 -20.04
CA LEU A 12 -37.22 27.52 -19.49
C LEU A 12 -38.14 26.28 -19.60
N PRO A 13 -37.63 25.13 -20.05
CA PRO A 13 -38.44 23.92 -20.20
C PRO A 13 -38.88 23.34 -18.85
N ALA A 14 -40.01 22.63 -18.86
CA ALA A 14 -40.45 21.83 -17.72
C ALA A 14 -39.49 20.65 -17.48
N VAL A 15 -39.37 20.22 -16.22
CA VAL A 15 -38.49 19.11 -15.81
C VAL A 15 -38.76 17.86 -16.65
N ASP A 16 -40.02 17.47 -16.83
CA ASP A 16 -40.39 16.26 -17.56
C ASP A 16 -40.00 16.33 -19.05
N ARG A 17 -40.05 17.53 -19.65
CA ARG A 17 -39.63 17.74 -21.03
C ARG A 17 -38.13 17.53 -21.19
N VAL A 18 -37.33 18.05 -20.25
CA VAL A 18 -35.87 17.87 -20.25
C VAL A 18 -35.50 16.41 -19.99
N LEU A 19 -36.20 15.74 -19.07
CA LEU A 19 -35.98 14.32 -18.77
C LEU A 19 -36.24 13.39 -19.95
N ALA A 20 -37.13 13.78 -20.87
CA ALA A 20 -37.44 13.01 -22.08
C ALA A 20 -36.40 13.19 -23.21
N GLU A 21 -35.40 14.05 -23.04
CA GLU A 21 -34.42 14.32 -24.08
C GLU A 21 -33.33 13.24 -24.17
N LYS A 22 -32.84 12.99 -25.39
CA LYS A 22 -31.87 11.93 -25.72
C LYS A 22 -30.63 11.87 -24.81
N PRO A 23 -30.01 12.99 -24.37
CA PRO A 23 -28.83 12.93 -23.49
C PRO A 23 -29.09 12.22 -22.14
N LEU A 24 -30.33 12.19 -21.66
CA LEU A 24 -30.71 11.56 -20.40
C LEU A 24 -31.28 10.14 -20.57
N ALA A 25 -31.26 9.57 -21.77
CA ALA A 25 -31.85 8.26 -22.05
C ALA A 25 -31.27 7.13 -21.16
N ALA A 26 -29.95 7.14 -20.92
CA ALA A 26 -29.27 6.18 -20.04
C ALA A 26 -29.68 6.31 -18.56
N TRP A 27 -30.30 7.45 -18.20
CA TRP A 27 -30.74 7.79 -16.86
C TRP A 27 -32.27 7.85 -16.73
N SER A 28 -33.00 7.32 -17.73
CA SER A 28 -34.46 7.37 -17.77
C SER A 28 -35.09 6.71 -16.55
N GLY A 29 -36.08 7.39 -15.96
CA GLY A 29 -36.75 6.94 -14.73
C GLY A 29 -35.91 7.06 -13.45
N SER A 30 -34.66 7.53 -13.53
CA SER A 30 -33.79 7.65 -12.37
C SER A 30 -34.09 8.92 -11.56
N PRO A 31 -34.30 8.82 -10.23
CA PRO A 31 -34.38 10.00 -9.35
C PRO A 31 -33.14 10.89 -9.43
N LEU A 32 -31.99 10.34 -9.81
CA LEU A 32 -30.75 11.08 -10.01
C LEU A 32 -30.83 12.01 -11.22
N ALA A 33 -31.48 11.57 -12.31
CA ALA A 33 -31.74 12.42 -13.46
C ALA A 33 -32.66 13.57 -13.09
N THR A 34 -33.75 13.28 -12.36
CA THR A 34 -34.67 14.31 -11.86
C THR A 34 -33.96 15.32 -10.98
N GLY A 35 -33.09 14.87 -10.07
CA GLY A 35 -32.27 15.74 -9.24
C GLY A 35 -31.34 16.64 -10.07
N ALA A 36 -30.57 16.05 -10.99
CA ALA A 36 -29.64 16.80 -11.84
C ALA A 36 -30.35 17.81 -12.74
N VAL A 37 -31.48 17.44 -13.35
CA VAL A 37 -32.30 18.37 -14.15
C VAL A 37 -32.86 19.51 -13.29
N ARG A 38 -33.32 19.22 -12.07
CA ARG A 38 -33.80 20.26 -11.15
C ARG A 38 -32.69 21.24 -10.76
N GLU A 39 -31.49 20.74 -10.46
CA GLU A 39 -30.31 21.57 -10.19
C GLU A 39 -29.95 22.44 -11.40
N GLU A 40 -29.87 21.87 -12.61
CA GLU A 40 -29.54 22.60 -13.83
C GLU A 40 -30.58 23.68 -14.16
N LEU A 41 -31.87 23.36 -14.03
CA LEU A 41 -32.94 24.35 -14.23
C LEU A 41 -32.98 25.40 -13.11
N ALA A 42 -32.59 25.06 -11.88
CA ALA A 42 -32.45 26.05 -10.81
C ALA A 42 -31.31 27.03 -11.10
N SER A 43 -30.13 26.55 -11.49
CA SER A 43 -29.00 27.39 -11.91
C SER A 43 -29.38 28.27 -13.09
N ALA A 44 -30.03 27.71 -14.12
CA ALA A 44 -30.50 28.46 -15.27
C ALA A 44 -31.52 29.57 -14.90
N ARG A 45 -32.38 29.33 -13.90
CA ARG A 45 -33.31 30.37 -13.40
C ARG A 45 -32.56 31.54 -12.77
N GLU A 46 -31.52 31.25 -11.97
CA GLU A 46 -30.72 32.30 -11.35
C GLU A 46 -29.90 33.09 -12.37
N GLU A 47 -29.30 32.43 -13.36
CA GLU A 47 -28.59 33.09 -14.46
C GLU A 47 -29.50 34.03 -15.25
N VAL A 48 -30.72 33.59 -15.59
CA VAL A 48 -31.70 34.44 -16.28
C VAL A 48 -32.13 35.62 -15.41
N ARG A 49 -32.31 35.42 -14.09
CA ARG A 49 -32.64 36.50 -13.15
C ARG A 49 -31.55 37.55 -13.04
N SER A 50 -30.29 37.15 -13.13
CA SER A 50 -29.14 38.06 -13.12
C SER A 50 -28.85 38.70 -14.50
N GLY A 51 -29.74 38.52 -15.49
CA GLY A 51 -29.64 39.11 -16.82
C GLY A 51 -28.99 38.22 -17.89
N GLY A 52 -28.54 37.01 -17.52
CA GLY A 52 -27.91 36.02 -18.41
C GLY A 52 -28.87 35.38 -19.42
N ALA A 53 -28.32 34.73 -20.44
CA ALA A 53 -29.09 34.13 -21.53
C ALA A 53 -29.97 32.95 -21.05
N VAL A 54 -31.12 32.75 -21.72
CA VAL A 54 -31.91 31.54 -21.53
C VAL A 54 -31.20 30.38 -22.25
N PRO A 55 -30.96 29.23 -21.60
CA PRO A 55 -30.37 28.06 -22.24
C PRO A 55 -31.12 27.65 -23.50
N THR A 56 -30.40 27.22 -24.53
CA THR A 56 -31.04 26.68 -25.75
C THR A 56 -31.71 25.33 -25.48
N PRO A 57 -32.74 24.93 -26.25
CA PRO A 57 -33.33 23.59 -26.15
C PRO A 57 -32.25 22.51 -26.30
N GLY A 58 -32.26 21.47 -25.47
CA GLY A 58 -31.15 20.50 -25.45
C GLY A 58 -30.09 20.76 -24.39
N GLU A 59 -29.78 22.02 -24.09
CA GLU A 59 -28.68 22.35 -23.18
C GLU A 59 -28.90 21.87 -21.75
N PRO A 60 -30.08 22.06 -21.11
CA PRO A 60 -30.29 21.58 -19.75
C PRO A 60 -30.14 20.06 -19.64
N ALA A 61 -30.62 19.30 -20.63
CA ALA A 61 -30.47 17.85 -20.64
C ALA A 61 -29.00 17.43 -20.84
N ALA A 62 -28.29 18.07 -21.76
CA ALA A 62 -26.88 17.80 -22.00
C ALA A 62 -26.01 18.11 -20.77
N ARG A 63 -26.25 19.23 -20.09
CA ARG A 63 -25.54 19.60 -18.86
C ARG A 63 -25.88 18.67 -17.70
N ALA A 64 -27.15 18.30 -17.53
CA ALA A 64 -27.57 17.34 -16.51
C ALA A 64 -26.93 15.96 -16.74
N ALA A 65 -26.91 15.48 -17.99
CA ALA A 65 -26.26 14.24 -18.36
C ALA A 65 -24.75 14.30 -18.10
N ALA A 66 -24.05 15.35 -18.54
CA ALA A 66 -22.62 15.53 -18.30
C ALA A 66 -22.28 15.60 -16.80
N ARG A 67 -23.15 16.22 -15.99
CA ARG A 67 -23.02 16.24 -14.52
C ARG A 67 -23.12 14.83 -13.94
N LEU A 68 -24.10 14.05 -14.38
CA LEU A 68 -24.27 12.66 -13.95
C LEU A 68 -23.09 11.80 -14.39
N ASP A 69 -22.69 11.88 -15.65
CA ASP A 69 -21.54 11.15 -16.19
C ASP A 69 -20.26 11.48 -15.42
N ARG A 70 -20.03 12.76 -15.10
CA ARG A 70 -18.88 13.17 -14.27
C ARG A 70 -18.99 12.68 -12.83
N ARG A 71 -20.19 12.68 -12.25
CA ARG A 71 -20.44 12.23 -10.87
C ARG A 71 -20.20 10.73 -10.71
N PHE A 72 -20.60 9.96 -11.71
CA PHE A 72 -20.54 8.49 -11.71
C PHE A 72 -19.36 7.93 -12.50
N ALA A 73 -18.54 8.78 -13.14
CA ALA A 73 -17.28 8.37 -13.74
C ALA A 73 -16.40 7.67 -12.69
N PRO A 74 -15.79 6.52 -13.03
CA PRO A 74 -14.82 5.87 -12.16
C PRO A 74 -13.71 6.86 -11.78
N ARG A 75 -13.45 7.00 -10.47
CA ARG A 75 -12.37 7.86 -9.97
C ARG A 75 -11.01 7.19 -10.10
N LEU A 76 -10.98 5.86 -9.94
CA LEU A 76 -9.82 5.04 -10.26
C LEU A 76 -9.90 4.64 -11.74
N ARG A 77 -8.92 5.05 -12.53
CA ARG A 77 -8.87 4.78 -13.97
C ARG A 77 -7.45 4.40 -14.37
N ARG A 78 -7.34 3.60 -15.43
CA ARG A 78 -6.06 3.34 -16.09
C ARG A 78 -5.45 4.65 -16.59
N VAL A 79 -4.12 4.75 -16.44
CA VAL A 79 -3.32 5.85 -17.00
C VAL A 79 -2.18 5.28 -17.84
N ILE A 80 -1.62 6.10 -18.73
CA ILE A 80 -0.38 5.78 -19.45
C ILE A 80 0.77 6.42 -18.67
N ASN A 81 1.75 5.60 -18.25
CA ASN A 81 2.92 6.08 -17.53
C ASN A 81 3.99 6.57 -18.52
N GLY A 82 4.15 7.88 -18.66
CA GLY A 82 5.20 8.52 -19.46
C GLY A 82 6.43 8.98 -18.67
N THR A 83 6.54 8.63 -17.38
CA THR A 83 7.58 9.16 -16.48
C THR A 83 8.90 8.38 -16.51
N GLY A 84 8.89 7.14 -17.02
CA GLY A 84 10.02 6.22 -16.92
C GLY A 84 10.24 5.60 -15.52
N ILE A 85 9.43 5.96 -14.52
CA ILE A 85 9.49 5.38 -13.17
C ILE A 85 8.70 4.06 -13.18
N ILE A 86 9.39 2.92 -12.98
CA ILE A 86 8.76 1.59 -12.97
C ILE A 86 7.92 1.41 -11.70
N ILE A 87 8.53 1.52 -10.52
CA ILE A 87 7.81 1.43 -9.23
C ILE A 87 7.28 2.81 -8.86
N HIS A 88 6.19 3.22 -9.52
CA HIS A 88 5.62 4.54 -9.32
C HIS A 88 4.58 4.55 -8.20
N THR A 89 4.92 5.13 -7.05
CA THR A 89 4.06 5.14 -5.85
C THR A 89 2.68 5.76 -6.09
N ASN A 90 2.60 6.88 -6.83
CA ASN A 90 1.31 7.53 -7.13
C ASN A 90 0.48 6.80 -8.20
N LEU A 91 1.10 6.01 -9.08
CA LEU A 91 0.41 5.30 -10.17
C LEU A 91 0.15 3.82 -9.86
N GLY A 92 0.26 3.42 -8.59
CA GLY A 92 -0.10 2.07 -8.15
C GLY A 92 1.03 1.05 -8.14
N ARG A 93 2.29 1.48 -8.15
CA ARG A 93 3.49 0.62 -8.05
C ARG A 93 3.56 -0.42 -9.17
N ALA A 94 3.76 -1.71 -8.84
CA ALA A 94 3.94 -2.78 -9.81
C ALA A 94 2.61 -3.13 -10.51
N PRO A 95 2.53 -3.04 -11.86
CA PRO A 95 1.46 -3.67 -12.61
C PRO A 95 1.59 -5.19 -12.53
N LEU A 96 0.47 -5.90 -12.64
CA LEU A 96 0.44 -7.37 -12.59
C LEU A 96 0.54 -7.96 -14.00
N GLY A 97 1.17 -9.13 -14.10
CA GLY A 97 1.15 -9.95 -15.31
C GLY A 97 -0.24 -10.52 -15.60
N GLU A 98 -0.51 -10.84 -16.87
CA GLU A 98 -1.81 -11.34 -17.32
C GLU A 98 -2.21 -12.66 -16.62
N GLU A 99 -1.25 -13.54 -16.33
CA GLU A 99 -1.51 -14.79 -15.60
C GLU A 99 -2.00 -14.53 -14.17
N ALA A 100 -1.41 -13.53 -13.49
CA ALA A 100 -1.82 -13.15 -12.15
C ALA A 100 -3.23 -12.51 -12.15
N ILE A 101 -3.52 -11.66 -13.14
CA ILE A 101 -4.84 -11.05 -13.33
C ILE A 101 -5.88 -12.13 -13.60
N ALA A 102 -5.59 -13.10 -14.47
CA ALA A 102 -6.48 -14.21 -14.77
C ALA A 102 -6.76 -15.06 -13.53
N ALA A 103 -5.74 -15.39 -12.73
CA ALA A 103 -5.90 -16.13 -11.48
C ALA A 103 -6.75 -15.37 -10.45
N MET A 104 -6.57 -14.06 -10.32
CA MET A 104 -7.39 -13.21 -9.45
C MET A 104 -8.85 -13.15 -9.93
N ALA A 105 -9.06 -13.01 -11.24
CA ALA A 105 -10.40 -12.98 -11.82
C ALA A 105 -11.12 -14.32 -11.59
N GLU A 106 -10.44 -15.45 -11.79
CA GLU A 106 -11.00 -16.78 -11.54
C GLU A 106 -11.39 -16.95 -10.06
N ALA A 107 -10.48 -16.62 -9.14
CA ALA A 107 -10.74 -16.72 -7.70
C ALA A 107 -11.88 -15.81 -7.22
N ALA A 108 -12.13 -14.69 -7.91
CA ALA A 108 -13.18 -13.73 -7.56
C ALA A 108 -14.55 -14.03 -8.21
N ARG A 109 -14.59 -14.82 -9.29
CA ARG A 109 -15.83 -15.14 -10.02
C ARG A 109 -16.78 -16.05 -9.24
N GLY A 110 -16.28 -16.81 -8.28
CA GLY A 110 -17.09 -17.77 -7.53
C GLY A 110 -16.50 -18.15 -6.17
N TYR A 111 -16.99 -19.25 -5.61
CA TYR A 111 -16.41 -19.83 -4.40
C TYR A 111 -15.03 -20.42 -4.69
N SER A 112 -14.16 -20.38 -3.69
CA SER A 112 -12.80 -20.94 -3.78
C SER A 112 -12.42 -21.68 -2.51
N THR A 113 -11.34 -22.47 -2.58
CA THR A 113 -10.78 -23.23 -1.46
C THR A 113 -9.95 -22.38 -0.51
N LEU A 114 -10.23 -21.08 -0.42
CA LEU A 114 -9.43 -20.08 0.31
C LEU A 114 -9.14 -20.51 1.76
N GLU A 115 -10.13 -21.08 2.45
CA GLU A 115 -10.00 -21.66 3.80
C GLU A 115 -10.55 -23.08 3.87
N PHE A 116 -10.47 -23.85 2.77
CA PHE A 116 -10.98 -25.21 2.71
C PHE A 116 -9.91 -26.19 2.25
N ASP A 117 -9.59 -27.16 3.10
CA ASP A 117 -8.68 -28.25 2.80
C ASP A 117 -9.44 -29.36 2.08
N LEU A 118 -9.23 -29.48 0.76
CA LEU A 118 -9.92 -30.46 -0.08
C LEU A 118 -9.63 -31.91 0.35
N PRO A 119 -8.36 -32.35 0.55
CA PRO A 119 -8.07 -33.70 1.05
C PRO A 119 -8.76 -34.05 2.37
N ARG A 120 -8.85 -33.11 3.32
CA ARG A 120 -9.43 -33.36 4.65
C ARG A 120 -10.91 -33.04 4.77
N GLY A 121 -11.49 -32.38 3.76
CA GLY A 121 -12.91 -31.97 3.76
C GLY A 121 -13.29 -31.02 4.90
N ARG A 122 -12.37 -30.18 5.37
CA ARG A 122 -12.60 -29.30 6.54
C ARG A 122 -11.93 -27.94 6.40
N ARG A 123 -12.20 -27.03 7.34
CA ARG A 123 -11.57 -25.70 7.37
C ARG A 123 -10.04 -25.83 7.43
N GLY A 124 -9.36 -25.09 6.57
CA GLY A 124 -7.91 -24.95 6.49
C GLY A 124 -7.47 -23.48 6.67
N SER A 125 -6.16 -23.26 6.74
CA SER A 125 -5.58 -21.92 6.84
C SER A 125 -5.20 -21.39 5.46
N ARG A 126 -5.69 -20.21 5.11
CA ARG A 126 -5.33 -19.51 3.85
C ARG A 126 -3.83 -19.24 3.71
N HIS A 127 -3.10 -19.16 4.82
CA HIS A 127 -1.65 -18.89 4.78
C HIS A 127 -0.85 -20.04 4.15
N THR A 128 -1.36 -21.26 4.25
CA THR A 128 -0.69 -22.46 3.69
C THR A 128 -0.64 -22.45 2.16
N LEU A 129 -1.45 -21.62 1.50
CA LEU A 129 -1.50 -21.52 0.04
C LEU A 129 -0.20 -20.93 -0.55
N VAL A 130 0.44 -20.00 0.17
CA VAL A 130 1.63 -19.28 -0.32
C VAL A 130 2.88 -19.55 0.51
N GLN A 131 2.73 -20.03 1.75
CA GLN A 131 3.85 -20.33 2.64
C GLN A 131 4.90 -21.25 1.98
N PRO A 132 4.55 -22.41 1.37
CA PRO A 132 5.57 -23.29 0.79
C PRO A 132 6.37 -22.65 -0.35
N LEU A 133 5.75 -21.76 -1.13
CA LEU A 133 6.42 -21.04 -2.21
C LEU A 133 7.41 -20.02 -1.64
N LEU A 134 7.00 -19.28 -0.62
CA LEU A 134 7.84 -18.28 0.04
C LEU A 134 9.04 -18.94 0.72
N THR A 135 8.85 -20.03 1.45
CA THR A 135 9.95 -20.78 2.09
C THR A 135 10.90 -21.36 1.06
N ALA A 136 10.39 -21.91 -0.05
CA ALA A 136 11.23 -22.43 -1.14
C ALA A 136 12.05 -21.34 -1.83
N LEU A 137 11.48 -20.15 -2.06
CA LEU A 137 12.16 -19.03 -2.72
C LEU A 137 13.21 -18.34 -1.84
N THR A 138 12.99 -18.33 -0.52
CA THR A 138 13.80 -17.54 0.42
C THR A 138 14.74 -18.37 1.28
N GLY A 139 14.52 -19.68 1.37
CA GLY A 139 15.23 -20.57 2.29
C GLY A 139 14.82 -20.41 3.76
N ALA A 140 13.76 -19.64 4.05
CA ALA A 140 13.23 -19.48 5.39
C ALA A 140 12.48 -20.74 5.88
N GLU A 141 12.39 -20.90 7.19
CA GLU A 141 11.66 -22.02 7.81
C GLU A 141 10.15 -21.85 7.69
N ASP A 142 9.65 -20.62 7.78
CA ASP A 142 8.22 -20.29 7.67
C ASP A 142 8.01 -18.89 7.07
N ALA A 143 6.77 -18.60 6.68
CA ALA A 143 6.35 -17.35 6.07
C ALA A 143 4.92 -16.93 6.45
N LEU A 144 4.73 -15.64 6.65
CA LEU A 144 3.44 -14.98 6.87
C LEU A 144 3.22 -13.88 5.85
N VAL A 145 1.99 -13.74 5.38
CA VAL A 145 1.55 -12.64 4.52
C VAL A 145 0.49 -11.82 5.24
N ALA A 146 0.74 -10.52 5.34
CA ALA A 146 -0.12 -9.48 5.91
C ALA A 146 -0.52 -8.47 4.83
N ASN A 147 -1.34 -7.48 5.19
CA ASN A 147 -1.90 -6.48 4.28
C ASN A 147 -0.82 -5.70 3.49
N ASN A 148 0.24 -5.25 4.16
CA ASN A 148 1.36 -4.52 3.57
C ASN A 148 2.60 -4.64 4.47
N ASN A 149 3.77 -4.22 3.99
CA ASN A 149 5.02 -4.36 4.75
C ASN A 149 4.97 -3.66 6.13
N ALA A 150 4.24 -2.55 6.23
CA ALA A 150 4.06 -1.85 7.50
C ALA A 150 3.34 -2.74 8.53
N ALA A 151 2.31 -3.46 8.12
CA ALA A 151 1.61 -4.43 8.95
C ALA A 151 2.52 -5.63 9.30
N ALA A 152 3.33 -6.12 8.36
CA ALA A 152 4.28 -7.20 8.62
C ALA A 152 5.32 -6.82 9.67
N LEU A 153 5.91 -5.62 9.55
CA LEU A 153 6.84 -5.09 10.55
C LEU A 153 6.15 -4.85 11.90
N LEU A 154 4.95 -4.27 11.91
CA LEU A 154 4.19 -4.05 13.13
C LEU A 154 3.91 -5.37 13.87
N LEU A 155 3.49 -6.41 13.16
CA LEU A 155 3.27 -7.75 13.73
C LEU A 155 4.58 -8.35 14.26
N ALA A 156 5.70 -8.18 13.54
CA ALA A 156 7.00 -8.66 14.00
C ALA A 156 7.42 -7.97 15.31
N LEU A 157 7.26 -6.66 15.41
CA LEU A 157 7.61 -5.91 16.62
C LEU A 157 6.63 -6.20 17.78
N ASP A 158 5.33 -6.33 17.54
CA ASP A 158 4.39 -6.72 18.61
C ASP A 158 4.72 -8.13 19.13
N ALA A 159 4.94 -9.08 18.22
CA ALA A 159 5.25 -10.45 18.60
C ALA A 159 6.57 -10.57 19.36
N LEU A 160 7.62 -9.84 18.96
CA LEU A 160 8.98 -10.02 19.45
C LEU A 160 9.41 -9.03 20.55
N SER A 161 8.84 -7.82 20.57
CA SER A 161 9.32 -6.73 21.44
C SER A 161 8.21 -5.92 22.13
N LYS A 162 6.98 -6.43 22.23
CA LYS A 162 5.91 -5.80 23.03
C LYS A 162 6.35 -5.50 24.46
N ARG A 163 6.21 -4.23 24.88
CA ARG A 163 6.67 -3.67 26.16
C ARG A 163 8.19 -3.74 26.39
N LYS A 164 8.97 -4.03 25.34
CA LYS A 164 10.43 -4.06 25.33
C LYS A 164 10.99 -3.00 24.37
N GLU A 165 12.30 -2.85 24.36
CA GLU A 165 13.00 -1.87 23.55
C GLU A 165 13.35 -2.44 22.16
N VAL A 166 13.11 -1.64 21.12
CA VAL A 166 13.54 -1.88 19.74
C VAL A 166 14.77 -1.01 19.51
N ILE A 167 15.93 -1.65 19.38
CA ILE A 167 17.20 -0.95 19.16
C ILE A 167 17.41 -0.79 17.65
N VAL A 168 17.54 0.43 17.17
CA VAL A 168 17.69 0.76 15.74
C VAL A 168 18.57 1.99 15.55
N SER A 169 19.32 2.04 14.44
CA SER A 169 20.11 3.21 14.08
C SER A 169 19.24 4.45 13.85
N ARG A 170 19.68 5.62 14.32
CA ARG A 170 19.05 6.92 13.97
C ARG A 170 19.00 7.16 12.47
N GLY A 171 20.01 6.69 11.74
CA GLY A 171 20.09 6.79 10.28
C GLY A 171 19.05 5.93 9.54
N GLN A 172 18.35 5.05 10.25
CA GLN A 172 17.35 4.11 9.72
C GLN A 172 15.91 4.44 10.19
N LEU A 173 15.70 5.60 10.82
CA LEU A 173 14.36 6.10 11.17
C LEU A 173 13.68 6.70 9.93
N VAL A 174 13.33 5.83 8.99
CA VAL A 174 12.82 6.22 7.67
C VAL A 174 11.37 6.68 7.72
N GLU A 175 11.03 7.56 6.78
CA GLU A 175 9.66 7.87 6.36
C GLU A 175 9.47 7.43 4.91
N ILE A 176 8.49 6.54 4.68
CA ILE A 176 8.21 6.01 3.34
C ILE A 176 6.77 6.36 2.95
N GLY A 177 6.60 7.08 1.85
CA GLY A 177 5.29 7.62 1.47
C GLY A 177 4.90 8.78 2.40
N GLY A 178 3.64 8.80 2.87
CA GLY A 178 3.11 9.91 3.67
C GLY A 178 2.76 9.59 5.14
N SER A 179 2.76 8.31 5.55
CA SER A 179 2.30 7.92 6.89
C SER A 179 3.04 6.74 7.52
N PHE A 180 4.04 6.17 6.86
CA PHE A 180 4.85 5.10 7.43
C PHE A 180 6.13 5.69 8.01
N ARG A 181 6.24 5.66 9.34
CA ARG A 181 7.41 6.11 10.09
C ARG A 181 7.78 5.05 11.12
N ILE A 182 9.06 4.67 11.16
CA ILE A 182 9.54 3.66 12.12
C ILE A 182 9.17 3.99 13.58
N PRO A 183 9.31 5.24 14.07
CA PRO A 183 8.86 5.59 15.42
C PRO A 183 7.38 5.32 15.69
N ASP A 184 6.52 5.53 14.69
CA ASP A 184 5.07 5.33 14.83
C ASP A 184 4.70 3.84 14.83
N ILE A 185 5.41 3.03 14.03
CA ILE A 185 5.26 1.56 14.05
C ILE A 185 5.73 0.96 15.37
N CYS A 186 6.85 1.44 15.92
CA CYS A 186 7.31 1.04 17.26
C CYS A 186 6.25 1.37 18.32
N ARG A 187 5.67 2.58 18.28
CA ARG A 187 4.61 2.97 19.21
C ARG A 187 3.36 2.09 19.06
N ALA A 188 2.93 1.83 17.83
CA ALA A 188 1.72 1.04 17.55
C ALA A 188 1.87 -0.44 17.90
N SER A 189 3.07 -1.00 17.81
CA SER A 189 3.38 -2.36 18.28
C SER A 189 3.53 -2.48 19.80
N GLY A 190 3.37 -1.38 20.55
CA GLY A 190 3.58 -1.36 22.00
C GLY A 190 5.04 -1.53 22.42
N ALA A 191 5.98 -1.37 21.48
CA ALA A 191 7.40 -1.38 21.73
C ALA A 191 7.93 0.03 22.03
N ARG A 192 9.08 0.10 22.70
CA ARG A 192 9.76 1.36 22.99
C ARG A 192 10.93 1.54 22.03
N LEU A 193 10.91 2.61 21.24
CA LEU A 193 12.04 2.95 20.38
C LEU A 193 13.29 3.27 21.23
N ARG A 194 14.42 2.62 20.92
CA ARG A 194 15.74 2.89 21.47
C ARG A 194 16.71 3.16 20.32
N GLU A 195 16.77 4.41 19.91
CA GLU A 195 17.62 4.86 18.81
C GLU A 195 19.10 4.97 19.22
N VAL A 196 20.01 4.57 18.33
CA VAL A 196 21.47 4.54 18.56
C VAL A 196 22.26 5.18 17.41
N GLY A 197 23.52 5.53 17.66
CA GLY A 197 24.40 6.17 16.68
C GLY A 197 23.92 7.57 16.28
N THR A 198 24.34 8.02 15.10
CA THR A 198 23.90 9.28 14.47
C THR A 198 23.24 9.02 13.11
N THR A 199 22.65 10.06 12.51
CA THR A 199 21.99 9.98 11.20
C THR A 199 22.91 9.42 10.11
N ASN A 200 24.15 9.90 10.06
CA ASN A 200 25.10 9.54 9.01
C ASN A 200 25.95 8.33 9.40
N ARG A 201 26.25 8.12 10.69
CA ARG A 201 27.20 7.09 11.13
C ARG A 201 26.68 6.35 12.36
N THR A 202 26.58 5.03 12.24
CA THR A 202 26.34 4.13 13.37
C THR A 202 27.43 3.06 13.41
N ARG A 203 27.93 2.77 14.61
CA ARG A 203 28.95 1.74 14.88
C ARG A 203 28.31 0.61 15.67
N LEU A 204 28.96 -0.56 15.66
CA LEU A 204 28.49 -1.70 16.43
C LEU A 204 28.45 -1.41 17.94
N SER A 205 29.42 -0.64 18.45
CA SER A 205 29.48 -0.20 19.85
C SER A 205 28.21 0.55 20.29
N ASP A 206 27.61 1.34 19.39
CA ASP A 206 26.38 2.09 19.70
C ASP A 206 25.21 1.13 20.01
N TYR A 207 25.17 -0.03 19.34
CA TYR A 207 24.20 -1.09 19.65
C TYR A 207 24.58 -1.83 20.93
N GLU A 208 25.86 -2.19 21.12
CA GLU A 208 26.34 -2.93 22.28
C GLU A 208 26.08 -2.20 23.61
N GLU A 209 26.28 -0.88 23.63
CA GLU A 209 26.02 0.00 24.78
C GLU A 209 24.52 0.17 25.06
N ALA A 210 23.67 0.04 24.04
CA ALA A 210 22.23 0.18 24.18
C ALA A 210 21.53 -1.11 24.63
N VAL A 211 22.17 -2.27 24.48
CA VAL A 211 21.61 -3.56 24.93
C VAL A 211 21.56 -3.60 26.46
N GLY A 212 20.38 -3.89 27.01
CA GLY A 212 20.13 -4.03 28.44
C GLY A 212 18.92 -4.91 28.75
N ALA A 213 18.49 -4.91 30.02
CA ALA A 213 17.45 -5.82 30.51
C ALA A 213 16.08 -5.68 29.82
N ARG A 214 15.81 -4.53 29.21
CA ARG A 214 14.55 -4.27 28.47
C ARG A 214 14.66 -4.48 26.97
N SER A 215 15.82 -4.85 26.44
CA SER A 215 16.00 -5.06 25.00
C SER A 215 15.11 -6.20 24.51
N GLY A 216 14.35 -5.95 23.45
CA GLY A 216 13.46 -6.92 22.83
C GLY A 216 13.96 -7.40 21.48
N VAL A 217 14.47 -6.49 20.65
CA VAL A 217 14.89 -6.80 19.27
C VAL A 217 15.96 -5.82 18.80
N LEU A 218 16.87 -6.30 17.96
CA LEU A 218 17.73 -5.46 17.12
C LEU A 218 17.03 -5.31 15.76
N LEU A 219 16.68 -4.08 15.40
CA LEU A 219 16.00 -3.78 14.14
C LEU A 219 16.99 -3.13 13.18
N ARG A 220 17.07 -3.68 11.96
CA ARG A 220 17.72 -3.06 10.81
C ARG A 220 16.64 -2.69 9.80
N VAL A 221 16.69 -1.47 9.26
CA VAL A 221 15.78 -1.02 8.21
C VAL A 221 16.59 -0.57 7.00
N HIS A 222 16.29 -1.13 5.84
CA HIS A 222 16.92 -0.75 4.59
C HIS A 222 16.37 0.60 4.08
N PRO A 223 17.23 1.60 3.80
CA PRO A 223 16.79 2.89 3.26
C PRO A 223 16.37 2.78 1.78
N SER A 224 15.19 2.23 1.53
CA SER A 224 14.71 1.87 0.18
C SER A 224 14.29 3.07 -0.70
N ASN A 225 14.09 4.26 -0.14
CA ASN A 225 13.61 5.45 -0.86
C ASN A 225 14.55 6.67 -0.81
N TYR A 226 15.71 6.55 -0.16
CA TYR A 226 16.74 7.59 -0.16
C TYR A 226 18.13 6.97 0.03
N ARG A 227 19.18 7.76 -0.18
CA ARG A 227 20.55 7.38 0.17
C ARG A 227 21.24 8.57 0.85
N ILE A 228 22.10 8.29 1.82
CA ILE A 228 22.97 9.28 2.44
C ILE A 228 24.34 9.16 1.78
N ILE A 229 24.89 10.25 1.26
CA ILE A 229 26.17 10.30 0.56
C ILE A 229 27.15 11.17 1.37
N GLY A 230 28.42 10.76 1.42
CA GLY A 230 29.49 11.46 2.15
C GLY A 230 30.04 10.62 3.30
N PHE A 231 30.36 11.27 4.42
CA PHE A 231 30.90 10.60 5.62
C PHE A 231 29.82 9.79 6.34
N THR A 232 29.62 8.57 5.87
CA THR A 232 28.58 7.66 6.36
C THR A 232 29.17 6.35 6.89
N GLY A 233 28.40 5.65 7.72
CA GLY A 233 28.76 4.30 8.18
C GLY A 233 27.55 3.58 8.74
N GLU A 234 27.38 2.32 8.36
CA GLU A 234 26.27 1.45 8.77
C GLU A 234 26.82 0.15 9.36
N VAL A 235 26.14 -0.39 10.37
CA VAL A 235 26.44 -1.72 10.90
C VAL A 235 25.82 -2.76 9.97
N SER A 236 26.64 -3.70 9.50
CA SER A 236 26.15 -4.77 8.61
C SER A 236 25.16 -5.69 9.33
N LEU A 237 24.26 -6.33 8.56
CA LEU A 237 23.34 -7.33 9.10
C LEU A 237 24.10 -8.47 9.81
N ALA A 238 25.20 -8.95 9.22
CA ALA A 238 26.01 -10.02 9.82
C ALA A 238 26.53 -9.64 11.21
N GLN A 239 26.97 -8.39 11.41
CA GLN A 239 27.40 -7.91 12.72
C GLN A 239 26.22 -7.84 13.71
N LEU A 240 25.04 -7.37 13.27
CA LEU A 240 23.85 -7.35 14.11
C LEU A 240 23.37 -8.75 14.49
N VAL A 241 23.40 -9.71 13.56
CA VAL A 241 23.08 -11.11 13.86
C VAL A 241 24.07 -11.70 14.86
N GLN A 242 25.37 -11.43 14.70
CA GLN A 242 26.38 -11.90 15.65
C GLN A 242 26.18 -11.30 17.05
N LEU A 243 25.84 -10.01 17.14
CA LEU A 243 25.49 -9.36 18.39
C LEU A 243 24.21 -9.96 18.99
N GLY A 244 23.18 -10.16 18.16
CA GLY A 244 21.91 -10.79 18.55
C GLY A 244 22.12 -12.17 19.14
N ARG A 245 22.96 -13.01 18.53
CA ARG A 245 23.35 -14.33 19.06
C ARG A 245 24.03 -14.20 20.43
N THR A 246 25.05 -13.34 20.53
CA THR A 246 25.81 -13.13 21.77
C THR A 246 24.93 -12.63 22.92
N ARG A 247 23.91 -11.82 22.61
CA ARG A 247 23.02 -11.19 23.59
C ARG A 247 21.65 -11.88 23.71
N SER A 248 21.43 -12.98 23.01
CA SER A 248 20.13 -13.69 22.94
C SER A 248 18.96 -12.77 22.54
N LEU A 249 19.18 -11.90 21.55
CA LEU A 249 18.17 -11.00 21.00
C LEU A 249 17.83 -11.38 19.55
N PRO A 250 16.54 -11.41 19.17
CA PRO A 250 16.16 -11.58 17.78
C PRO A 250 16.61 -10.37 16.94
N VAL A 251 16.88 -10.63 15.67
CA VAL A 251 17.17 -9.59 14.67
C VAL A 251 16.04 -9.54 13.66
N VAL A 252 15.43 -8.37 13.50
CA VAL A 252 14.44 -8.10 12.45
C VAL A 252 15.10 -7.24 11.38
N ASP A 253 15.05 -7.70 10.13
CA ASP A 253 15.58 -6.99 8.97
C ASP A 253 14.42 -6.56 8.06
N ASP A 254 14.07 -5.27 8.11
CA ASP A 254 13.07 -4.69 7.22
C ASP A 254 13.72 -4.24 5.92
N LEU A 255 13.70 -5.12 4.91
CA LEU A 255 14.25 -4.82 3.59
C LEU A 255 13.35 -3.88 2.80
N GLY A 256 12.04 -4.03 2.98
CA GLY A 256 11.03 -3.18 2.34
C GLY A 256 10.87 -3.37 0.83
N SER A 257 11.93 -3.60 0.04
CA SER A 257 11.92 -3.65 -1.43
C SER A 257 11.42 -4.96 -2.01
N GLY A 258 11.68 -6.08 -1.32
CA GLY A 258 11.21 -7.41 -1.73
C GLY A 258 11.98 -8.00 -2.91
N ALA A 259 13.27 -7.68 -3.04
CA ALA A 259 14.11 -8.29 -4.07
C ALA A 259 14.31 -9.79 -3.80
N LEU A 260 13.73 -10.63 -4.66
CA LEU A 260 13.90 -12.09 -4.63
C LEU A 260 14.99 -12.59 -5.59
N LEU A 261 15.40 -11.77 -6.56
CA LEU A 261 16.35 -12.13 -7.60
C LEU A 261 17.43 -11.06 -7.73
N ASP A 262 18.69 -11.50 -7.87
CA ASP A 262 19.78 -10.61 -8.24
C ASP A 262 19.67 -10.20 -9.71
N ILE A 263 19.24 -8.96 -9.94
CA ILE A 263 19.16 -8.36 -11.29
C ILE A 263 20.36 -7.46 -11.59
N SER A 264 21.26 -7.22 -10.64
CA SER A 264 22.40 -6.31 -10.79
C SER A 264 23.30 -6.73 -11.95
N ARG A 265 23.54 -8.04 -12.06
CA ARG A 265 24.40 -8.67 -13.08
C ARG A 265 23.78 -8.68 -14.49
N ARG A 266 22.46 -8.63 -14.58
CA ARG A 266 21.74 -8.74 -15.87
C ARG A 266 21.56 -7.40 -16.58
N ALA A 267 21.55 -6.30 -15.83
CA ALA A 267 21.15 -4.99 -16.36
C ALA A 267 22.07 -3.83 -15.97
N VAL A 268 23.27 -4.10 -15.43
CA VAL A 268 24.21 -3.07 -14.92
C VAL A 268 23.49 -2.16 -13.91
N LEU A 269 22.74 -2.77 -12.99
CA LEU A 269 22.02 -2.08 -11.93
C LEU A 269 22.81 -2.15 -10.62
N PRO A 270 22.65 -1.16 -9.71
CA PRO A 270 23.17 -1.29 -8.36
C PRO A 270 22.63 -2.55 -7.67
N ALA A 271 23.45 -3.15 -6.82
CA ALA A 271 23.00 -4.25 -5.97
C ALA A 271 21.90 -3.77 -5.00
N GLU A 272 20.95 -4.66 -4.73
CA GLU A 272 19.86 -4.50 -3.79
C GLU A 272 19.89 -5.69 -2.83
N PRO A 273 19.66 -5.51 -1.51
CA PRO A 273 19.67 -6.63 -0.56
C PRO A 273 18.62 -7.67 -0.93
N LEU A 274 19.03 -8.94 -1.07
CA LEU A 274 18.11 -10.02 -1.38
C LEU A 274 17.49 -10.59 -0.11
N VAL A 275 16.22 -10.95 -0.18
CA VAL A 275 15.51 -11.60 0.94
C VAL A 275 16.22 -12.87 1.40
N ALA A 276 16.65 -13.72 0.46
CA ALA A 276 17.33 -14.97 0.76
C ALA A 276 18.70 -14.76 1.44
N GLU A 277 19.40 -13.68 1.11
CA GLU A 277 20.68 -13.33 1.75
C GLU A 277 20.47 -12.90 3.20
N SER A 278 19.42 -12.12 3.49
CA SER A 278 19.08 -11.73 4.86
C SER A 278 18.67 -12.93 5.72
N VAL A 279 17.91 -13.87 5.15
CA VAL A 279 17.57 -15.14 5.81
C VAL A 279 18.83 -15.96 6.08
N ALA A 280 19.68 -16.16 5.08
CA ALA A 280 20.92 -16.93 5.20
C ALA A 280 21.93 -16.29 6.18
N ALA A 281 21.94 -14.96 6.30
CA ALA A 281 22.74 -14.24 7.29
C ALA A 281 22.28 -14.53 8.73
N GLY A 282 21.07 -15.07 8.93
CA GLY A 282 20.53 -15.47 10.23
C GLY A 282 19.63 -14.42 10.87
N ALA A 283 18.99 -13.54 10.09
CA ALA A 283 17.91 -12.70 10.60
C ALA A 283 16.78 -13.59 11.14
N THR A 284 16.23 -13.22 12.30
CA THR A 284 15.10 -13.95 12.90
C THR A 284 13.83 -13.80 12.07
N VAL A 285 13.57 -12.59 11.58
CA VAL A 285 12.47 -12.25 10.68
C VAL A 285 12.95 -11.22 9.66
N VAL A 286 12.60 -11.43 8.39
CA VAL A 286 12.82 -10.49 7.29
C VAL A 286 11.46 -10.02 6.77
N THR A 287 11.25 -8.71 6.68
CA THR A 287 9.99 -8.12 6.18
C THR A 287 10.20 -7.37 4.87
N PHE A 288 9.26 -7.50 3.93
CA PHE A 288 9.28 -6.78 2.66
C PHE A 288 7.90 -6.60 2.00
N SER A 289 7.84 -5.71 1.00
CA SER A 289 6.61 -5.43 0.23
C SER A 289 6.46 -6.37 -0.97
N GLY A 290 5.24 -6.83 -1.25
CA GLY A 290 4.93 -7.64 -2.44
C GLY A 290 4.80 -6.84 -3.75
N ASP A 291 4.50 -5.54 -3.67
CA ASP A 291 4.20 -4.67 -4.82
C ASP A 291 5.35 -3.73 -5.21
N LYS A 292 6.57 -4.08 -4.82
CA LYS A 292 7.80 -3.38 -5.23
C LYS A 292 8.61 -4.27 -6.17
N LEU A 293 9.81 -4.70 -5.79
CA LEU A 293 10.70 -5.48 -6.67
C LEU A 293 10.24 -6.93 -6.86
N LEU A 294 9.35 -7.43 -6.01
CA LEU A 294 8.68 -8.72 -6.22
C LEU A 294 7.71 -8.68 -7.41
N GLY A 295 7.17 -7.50 -7.76
CA GLY A 295 6.29 -7.33 -8.92
C GLY A 295 4.89 -7.91 -8.75
N GLY A 296 4.42 -8.09 -7.51
CA GLY A 296 3.11 -8.66 -7.17
C GLY A 296 2.10 -7.63 -6.69
N PRO A 297 0.96 -8.07 -6.12
CA PRO A 297 -0.02 -7.19 -5.51
C PRO A 297 0.49 -6.64 -4.16
N GLN A 298 -0.23 -5.65 -3.61
CA GLN A 298 0.09 -5.13 -2.28
C GLN A 298 0.03 -6.26 -1.25
N ALA A 299 1.14 -6.49 -0.59
CA ALA A 299 1.28 -7.46 0.49
C ALA A 299 2.45 -7.06 1.39
N GLY A 300 2.39 -7.46 2.65
CA GLY A 300 3.52 -7.46 3.57
C GLY A 300 3.94 -8.88 3.81
N ILE A 301 5.15 -9.22 3.44
CA ILE A 301 5.63 -10.59 3.55
C ILE A 301 6.67 -10.62 4.66
N ALA A 302 6.49 -11.52 5.60
CA ALA A 302 7.45 -11.84 6.65
C ALA A 302 7.93 -13.28 6.44
N VAL A 303 9.23 -13.49 6.37
CA VAL A 303 9.86 -14.82 6.29
C VAL A 303 10.92 -14.94 7.38
N GLY A 304 11.12 -16.14 7.93
CA GLY A 304 12.15 -16.32 8.96
C GLY A 304 12.03 -17.63 9.70
N GLN A 305 12.43 -17.61 10.97
CA GLN A 305 12.39 -18.76 11.86
C GLN A 305 10.94 -19.15 12.20
N HIS A 306 10.65 -20.45 12.25
CA HIS A 306 9.30 -20.96 12.45
C HIS A 306 8.65 -20.40 13.72
N ASP A 307 9.34 -20.48 14.86
CA ASP A 307 8.81 -20.02 16.15
C ASP A 307 8.50 -18.52 16.16
N ALA A 308 9.27 -17.71 15.43
CA ALA A 308 9.05 -16.28 15.34
C ALA A 308 7.81 -15.96 14.47
N ILE A 309 7.69 -16.61 13.31
CA ILE A 309 6.54 -16.46 12.42
C ILE A 309 5.26 -16.98 13.07
N GLU A 310 5.30 -18.10 13.79
CA GLU A 310 4.16 -18.64 14.53
C GLU A 310 3.69 -17.68 15.63
N ARG A 311 4.61 -17.01 16.33
CA ARG A 311 4.24 -15.94 17.28
C ARG A 311 3.57 -14.75 16.60
N MET A 312 3.94 -14.42 15.37
CA MET A 312 3.30 -13.34 14.59
C MET A 312 1.89 -13.70 14.10
N ARG A 313 1.55 -14.99 13.99
CA ARG A 313 0.21 -15.45 13.58
C ARG A 313 -0.84 -15.34 14.68
N ARG A 314 -0.44 -15.22 15.94
CA ARG A 314 -1.31 -15.21 17.14
C ARG A 314 -1.65 -13.79 17.58
#